data_AF-A0A7V0WL47-F1
#
_entry.id   AF-A0A7V0WL47-F1
#
_cell.length_a   1.000
_cell.length_b   1.000
_cell.length_c   1.000
_cell.angle_alpha   90.00
_cell.angle_beta   90.00
_cell.angle_gamma   90.00
#
_symmetry.space_group_name_H-M   'P 1'
#
loop_
_entity.id
_entity.type
_entity.pdbx_description
1 polymer ?
#
loop_
_entity_poly.entity_id
_entity_poly.type
_entity_poly.pdbx_seq_one_letter_code
_entity_poly.pdbx_strand_id
1 'polypeptide(L)'
;DTPSLTDQLLGAGDGTTAAFQLIKTYGGSFAPYARTIAKPVAGTVLVAFDGVAQTETTDFIVDPTTGIVTFVPGKEPSSGAQVTAGFEFDVPVRFDTDELKIDLTTFEAGQIQNIPVVEIRL
;
A
#
# COMPACT_ATOMS: atom_id res chain seq x y z
N ASP A 1 -11.33 5.75 -3.55
CA ASP A 1 -11.11 6.86 -2.61
C ASP A 1 -9.69 7.37 -2.77
N THR A 2 -9.54 8.69 -2.75
CA THR A 2 -8.23 9.34 -2.86
C THR A 2 -7.47 9.17 -1.54
N PRO A 3 -6.19 8.74 -1.55
CA PRO A 3 -5.38 8.64 -0.35
C PRO A 3 -5.29 9.95 0.45
N SER A 4 -5.24 9.84 1.78
CA SER A 4 -5.00 10.95 2.70
C SER A 4 -3.75 10.72 3.57
N LEU A 5 -3.07 11.80 3.93
CA LEU A 5 -1.82 11.79 4.71
C LEU A 5 -1.90 11.02 6.03
N THR A 6 -3.08 10.89 6.61
CA THR A 6 -3.32 10.32 7.94
C THR A 6 -4.02 8.96 7.89
N ASP A 7 -4.09 8.30 6.74
CA ASP A 7 -4.88 7.07 6.58
C ASP A 7 -4.37 5.92 7.46
N GLN A 8 -3.06 5.70 7.51
CA GLN A 8 -2.42 4.59 8.22
C GLN A 8 -1.29 5.10 9.09
N LEU A 9 -1.31 4.74 10.39
CA LEU A 9 -0.16 4.94 11.28
C LEU A 9 0.87 3.83 11.01
N LEU A 10 2.08 4.21 10.64
CA LEU A 10 3.19 3.29 10.39
C LEU A 10 4.05 3.08 11.65
N GLY A 11 4.17 4.12 12.48
CA GLY A 11 4.95 4.08 13.71
C GLY A 11 5.21 5.46 14.28
N ALA A 12 6.13 5.54 15.25
CA ALA A 12 6.63 6.78 15.80
C ALA A 12 8.14 6.90 15.54
N GLY A 13 8.60 8.11 15.27
CA GLY A 13 10.02 8.41 15.13
C GLY A 13 10.76 8.27 16.46
N ASP A 14 12.05 7.94 16.36
CA ASP A 14 13.02 7.93 17.46
C ASP A 14 14.21 8.87 17.17
N GLY A 15 14.18 9.60 16.03
CA GLY A 15 15.27 10.45 15.55
C GLY A 15 16.38 9.73 14.78
N THR A 16 16.30 8.41 14.60
CA THR A 16 17.34 7.59 13.94
C THR A 16 16.80 6.56 12.96
N THR A 17 15.60 6.02 13.19
CA THR A 17 14.93 5.07 12.30
C THR A 17 14.48 5.80 11.04
N ALA A 18 15.10 5.44 9.91
CA ALA A 18 14.82 6.05 8.62
C ALA A 18 13.89 5.20 7.73
N ALA A 19 13.60 3.95 8.10
CA ALA A 19 12.84 3.02 7.26
C ALA A 19 11.53 2.60 7.94
N PHE A 20 10.42 2.74 7.23
CA PHE A 20 9.08 2.38 7.69
C PHE A 20 8.37 1.52 6.64
N GLN A 21 7.80 0.40 7.08
CA GLN A 21 7.01 -0.48 6.22
C GLN A 21 5.61 0.09 6.04
N LEU A 22 5.14 0.19 4.80
CA LEU A 22 3.72 0.47 4.53
C LEU A 22 2.86 -0.68 5.05
N ILE A 23 1.87 -0.34 5.87
CA ILE A 23 0.91 -1.29 6.43
C ILE A 23 -0.52 -0.81 6.24
N LYS A 24 -1.43 -1.75 6.01
CA LYS A 24 -2.88 -1.51 6.07
C LYS A 24 -3.44 -2.23 7.29
N THR A 25 -3.97 -1.46 8.23
CA THR A 25 -4.67 -2.00 9.39
C THR A 25 -6.13 -2.24 9.04
N TYR A 26 -6.58 -3.49 9.20
CA TYR A 26 -7.96 -3.91 9.04
C TYR A 26 -8.59 -4.22 10.41
N GLY A 27 -9.88 -3.95 10.52
CA GLY A 27 -10.63 -4.12 11.76
C GLY A 27 -10.60 -2.88 12.64
N GLY A 28 -11.44 -2.90 13.68
CA GLY A 28 -11.52 -1.84 14.68
C GLY A 28 -10.55 -2.08 15.84
N SER A 29 -10.89 -1.52 17.00
CA SER A 29 -10.03 -1.56 18.19
C SER A 29 -9.85 -2.95 18.80
N PHE A 30 -10.70 -3.92 18.47
CA PHE A 30 -10.60 -5.28 19.00
C PHE A 30 -9.92 -6.18 17.97
N ALA A 31 -8.67 -6.58 18.27
CA ALA A 31 -7.83 -7.46 17.45
C ALA A 31 -7.62 -6.97 15.99
N PRO A 32 -7.03 -5.76 15.80
CA PRO A 32 -6.71 -5.29 14.45
C PRO A 32 -5.68 -6.19 13.76
N TYR A 33 -5.87 -6.42 12.46
CA TYR A 33 -4.92 -7.12 11.62
C TYR A 33 -4.12 -6.11 10.80
N ALA A 34 -2.80 -6.05 11.04
CA ALA A 34 -1.88 -5.26 10.23
C ALA A 34 -1.36 -6.11 9.06
N ARG A 35 -1.73 -5.72 7.84
CA ARG A 35 -1.22 -6.30 6.60
C ARG A 35 -0.03 -5.50 6.11
N THR A 36 1.09 -6.17 5.90
CA THR A 36 2.23 -5.60 5.14
C THR A 36 1.83 -5.34 3.70
N ILE A 37 2.10 -4.14 3.20
CA ILE A 37 1.83 -3.74 1.83
C ILE A 37 3.15 -3.66 1.09
N ALA A 38 3.42 -4.64 0.22
CA ALA A 38 4.67 -4.72 -0.53
C ALA A 38 4.58 -4.15 -1.96
N LYS A 39 3.38 -3.95 -2.50
CA LYS A 39 3.14 -3.41 -3.84
C LYS A 39 2.30 -2.12 -3.80
N PRO A 40 2.83 -1.00 -3.25
CA PRO A 40 2.14 0.28 -3.38
C PRO A 40 2.13 0.73 -4.84
N VAL A 41 1.07 1.42 -5.26
CA VAL A 41 1.02 2.06 -6.57
C VAL A 41 1.94 3.26 -6.55
N ALA A 42 2.97 3.25 -7.41
CA ALA A 42 3.96 4.32 -7.48
C ALA A 42 3.31 5.69 -7.71
N GLY A 43 3.79 6.71 -7.00
CA GLY A 43 3.26 8.09 -7.09
C GLY A 43 1.95 8.33 -6.33
N THR A 44 1.40 7.33 -5.64
CA THR A 44 0.20 7.50 -4.78
C THR A 44 0.52 7.62 -3.30
N VAL A 45 1.77 7.37 -2.90
CA VAL A 45 2.18 7.33 -1.50
C VAL A 45 2.37 8.74 -0.97
N LEU A 46 1.56 9.08 0.02
CA LEU A 46 1.62 10.30 0.79
C LEU A 46 2.15 9.97 2.18
N VAL A 47 3.14 10.70 2.66
CA VAL A 47 3.74 10.49 3.99
C VAL A 47 3.65 11.78 4.79
N ALA A 48 3.34 11.67 6.09
CA ALA A 48 3.32 12.80 6.99
C ALA A 48 3.96 12.48 8.35
N PHE A 49 4.50 13.53 8.97
CA PHE A 49 4.90 13.54 10.37
C PHE A 49 3.93 14.44 11.14
N ASP A 50 3.19 13.87 12.09
CA ASP A 50 2.17 14.58 12.86
C ASP A 50 1.18 15.37 11.97
N GLY A 51 0.84 14.81 10.81
CA GLY A 51 -0.04 15.43 9.81
C GLY A 51 0.64 16.43 8.85
N VAL A 52 1.93 16.72 9.03
CA VAL A 52 2.72 17.57 8.12
C VAL A 52 3.31 16.73 6.99
N ALA A 53 2.88 17.03 5.75
CA ALA A 53 3.33 16.32 4.56
C ALA A 53 4.85 16.37 4.36
N GLN A 54 5.42 15.23 3.99
CA GLN A 54 6.80 15.08 3.52
C GLN A 54 6.79 14.96 1.99
N THR A 55 7.91 15.31 1.34
CA THR A 55 8.01 15.34 -0.11
C THR A 55 8.75 14.10 -0.63
N GLU A 56 8.10 13.27 -1.44
CA GLU A 56 8.75 12.14 -2.10
C GLU A 56 9.92 12.63 -2.97
N THR A 57 10.98 11.83 -3.08
CA THR A 57 12.29 12.11 -3.71
C THR A 57 13.17 13.14 -3.01
N THR A 58 12.60 14.03 -2.20
CA THR A 58 13.35 15.07 -1.45
C THR A 58 13.57 14.69 0.01
N ASP A 59 12.50 14.25 0.69
CA ASP A 59 12.53 13.85 2.10
C ASP A 59 12.57 12.31 2.25
N PHE A 60 11.93 11.58 1.33
CA PHE A 60 11.89 10.11 1.35
C PHE A 60 11.81 9.50 -0.04
N ILE A 61 12.08 8.19 -0.14
CA ILE A 61 11.89 7.37 -1.34
C ILE A 61 11.05 6.14 -0.95
N VAL A 62 10.20 5.67 -1.87
CA VAL A 62 9.44 4.42 -1.68
C VAL A 62 9.98 3.35 -2.62
N ASP A 63 10.21 2.15 -2.08
CA ASP A 63 10.44 0.97 -2.90
C ASP A 63 9.10 0.32 -3.27
N PRO A 64 8.67 0.35 -4.55
CA PRO A 64 7.38 -0.20 -4.96
C PRO A 64 7.32 -1.74 -4.99
N THR A 65 8.44 -2.42 -4.70
CA THR A 65 8.53 -3.89 -4.66
C THR A 65 8.49 -4.47 -3.25
N THR A 66 8.86 -3.66 -2.25
CA THR A 66 8.85 -4.04 -0.83
C THR A 66 7.88 -3.21 0.01
N GLY A 67 7.45 -2.05 -0.50
CA GLY A 67 6.63 -1.07 0.21
C GLY A 67 7.33 -0.43 1.39
N ILE A 68 8.67 -0.36 1.37
CA ILE A 68 9.44 0.34 2.39
C ILE A 68 9.59 1.80 1.99
N VAL A 69 9.20 2.70 2.89
CA VAL A 69 9.49 4.14 2.84
C VAL A 69 10.82 4.38 3.54
N THR A 70 11.79 4.97 2.84
CA THR A 70 13.11 5.31 3.38
C THR A 70 13.34 6.81 3.34
N PHE A 71 13.53 7.43 4.50
CA PHE A 71 13.88 8.84 4.62
C PHE A 71 15.35 9.08 4.26
N VAL A 72 15.63 10.21 3.61
CA VAL A 72 17.01 10.60 3.31
C VAL A 72 17.74 11.01 4.59
N PRO A 73 19.09 10.92 4.65
CA PRO A 73 19.84 11.30 5.84
C PRO A 73 19.54 12.73 6.32
N GLY A 74 19.21 12.88 7.61
CA GLY A 74 18.84 14.16 8.22
C GLY A 74 17.35 14.51 8.10
N LYS A 75 16.54 13.64 7.48
CA LYS A 75 15.07 13.76 7.38
C LYS A 75 14.34 12.68 8.15
N GLU A 76 15.03 11.99 9.04
CA GLU A 76 14.43 10.99 9.91
C GLU A 76 13.38 11.66 10.82
N PRO A 77 12.24 11.00 11.08
CA PRO A 77 11.22 11.54 11.96
C PRO A 77 11.80 11.72 13.37
N SER A 78 11.55 12.89 13.94
CA SER A 78 11.99 13.25 15.29
C SER A 78 11.36 12.31 16.33
N SER A 79 12.02 12.21 17.49
CA SER A 79 11.52 11.38 18.59
C SER A 79 10.09 11.75 18.97
N GLY A 80 9.18 10.80 18.87
CA GLY A 80 7.75 10.95 19.19
C GLY A 80 6.87 11.42 18.04
N ALA A 81 7.43 11.82 16.90
CA ALA A 81 6.63 12.22 15.73
C ALA A 81 5.90 11.00 15.14
N GLN A 82 4.59 11.12 14.92
CA GLN A 82 3.79 10.06 14.33
C GLN A 82 4.03 10.01 12.83
N VAL A 83 4.49 8.86 12.34
CA VAL A 83 4.67 8.60 10.92
C VAL A 83 3.40 7.99 10.37
N THR A 84 2.70 8.73 9.51
CA THR A 84 1.48 8.25 8.85
C THR A 84 1.65 8.24 7.34
N ALA A 85 0.87 7.39 6.67
CA ALA A 85 0.81 7.36 5.22
C ALA A 85 -0.57 7.04 4.67
N GLY A 86 -0.87 7.59 3.49
CA GLY A 86 -1.95 7.16 2.62
C GLY A 86 -1.39 6.70 1.28
N PHE A 87 -1.96 5.65 0.69
CA PHE A 87 -1.46 5.07 -0.54
C PHE A 87 -2.51 4.17 -1.19
N GLU A 88 -2.42 4.00 -2.51
CA GLU A 88 -3.05 2.90 -3.22
C GLU A 88 -2.09 1.71 -3.28
N PHE A 89 -2.63 0.48 -3.39
CA PHE A 89 -1.80 -0.72 -3.45
C PHE A 89 -2.46 -1.82 -4.27
N ASP A 90 -1.61 -2.65 -4.86
CA ASP A 90 -2.02 -3.82 -5.59
C ASP A 90 -2.01 -5.06 -4.71
N VAL A 91 -3.04 -5.89 -4.88
CA VAL A 91 -3.09 -7.24 -4.32
C VAL A 91 -2.74 -8.21 -5.44
N PRO A 92 -1.60 -8.90 -5.37
CA PRO A 92 -1.26 -9.88 -6.39
C PRO A 92 -2.24 -11.06 -6.30
N VAL A 93 -2.82 -11.40 -7.44
CA VAL A 93 -3.78 -12.49 -7.58
C VAL A 93 -3.35 -13.46 -8.67
N ARG A 94 -3.89 -14.68 -8.61
CA ARG A 94 -3.88 -15.63 -9.73
C ARG A 94 -5.31 -16.07 -10.04
N PHE A 95 -5.54 -16.61 -11.24
CA PHE A 95 -6.80 -17.30 -11.52
C PHE A 95 -6.94 -18.50 -10.60
N ASP A 96 -8.17 -18.69 -10.10
CA ASP A 96 -8.52 -19.84 -9.27
C ASP A 96 -8.77 -21.10 -10.11
N THR A 97 -8.89 -20.94 -11.43
CA THR A 97 -9.13 -22.02 -12.40
C THR A 97 -8.05 -22.06 -13.47
N ASP A 98 -7.81 -23.26 -13.99
CA ASP A 98 -6.85 -23.50 -15.07
C ASP A 98 -7.46 -23.28 -16.46
N GLU A 99 -8.78 -23.05 -16.53
CA GLU A 99 -9.53 -22.78 -17.76
C GLU A 99 -10.25 -21.42 -17.70
N LEU A 100 -10.20 -20.67 -18.80
CA LEU A 100 -11.02 -19.49 -19.05
C LEU A 100 -12.12 -19.88 -20.04
N LYS A 101 -13.37 -20.03 -19.56
CA LYS A 101 -14.52 -20.31 -20.45
C LYS A 101 -14.96 -19.02 -21.12
N ILE A 102 -14.88 -19.00 -22.44
CA ILE A 102 -15.35 -17.91 -23.28
C ILE A 102 -16.52 -18.46 -24.10
N ASP A 103 -17.74 -17.98 -23.83
CA ASP A 103 -18.88 -18.24 -24.70
C ASP A 103 -18.93 -17.18 -25.81
N LEU A 104 -18.69 -17.62 -27.05
CA LEU A 104 -18.80 -16.81 -28.26
C LEU A 104 -20.21 -16.94 -28.84
N THR A 105 -21.21 -16.46 -28.11
CA THR A 105 -22.58 -16.39 -28.61
C THR A 105 -22.77 -15.09 -29.40
N THR A 106 -22.65 -15.19 -30.73
CA THR A 106 -22.90 -14.17 -31.77
C THR A 106 -21.91 -13.01 -31.92
N PHE A 107 -21.84 -12.51 -33.17
CA PHE A 107 -20.80 -11.73 -33.87
C PHE A 107 -20.17 -10.54 -33.12
N GLU A 108 -20.76 -10.01 -32.04
CA GLU A 108 -20.22 -8.85 -31.29
C GLU A 108 -20.47 -8.89 -29.76
N ALA A 109 -20.79 -10.05 -29.17
CA ALA A 109 -21.11 -10.13 -27.73
C ALA A 109 -20.43 -11.32 -27.03
N GLY A 110 -19.11 -11.26 -26.87
CA GLY A 110 -18.41 -12.16 -25.95
C GLY A 110 -18.73 -11.77 -24.50
N GLN A 111 -19.54 -12.57 -23.80
CA GLN A 111 -19.84 -12.35 -22.39
C GLN A 111 -18.95 -13.24 -21.53
N ILE A 112 -18.12 -12.64 -20.68
CA ILE A 112 -17.34 -13.41 -19.69
C ILE A 112 -18.23 -13.62 -18.46
N GLN A 113 -18.62 -14.87 -18.21
CA GLN A 113 -19.64 -15.20 -17.20
C GLN A 113 -19.10 -15.23 -15.76
N ASN A 114 -17.82 -15.54 -15.54
CA ASN A 114 -17.14 -15.44 -14.23
C ASN A 114 -15.62 -15.61 -14.40
N ILE A 115 -14.81 -14.78 -13.72
CA ILE A 115 -13.34 -14.93 -13.66
C ILE A 115 -12.91 -14.98 -12.18
N PRO A 116 -12.96 -16.16 -11.54
CA PRO A 116 -12.57 -16.28 -10.14
C PRO A 116 -11.06 -16.07 -9.98
N VAL A 117 -10.69 -15.29 -8.96
CA VAL A 117 -9.29 -15.01 -8.61
C VAL A 117 -9.05 -15.25 -7.13
N VAL A 118 -7.83 -15.64 -6.79
CA VAL A 118 -7.36 -15.81 -5.41
C VAL A 118 -6.09 -14.99 -5.18
N GLU A 119 -5.98 -14.36 -4.02
CA GLU A 119 -4.77 -13.67 -3.59
C GLU A 119 -3.61 -14.66 -3.46
N ILE A 120 -2.42 -14.24 -3.88
CA ILE A 120 -1.17 -14.95 -3.62
C ILE A 120 -0.36 -14.23 -2.55
N ARG A 121 0.32 -15.01 -1.71
CA ARG A 121 1.20 -14.46 -0.69
C ARG A 121 2.53 -14.06 -1.31
N LEU A 122 2.96 -12.83 -1.06
CA LEU A 122 4.27 -12.29 -1.42
C LEU A 122 5.35 -12.77 -0.43
#